data_AF-A0A818I4W6-F1
#
_entry.id   AF-A0A818I4W6-F1
#
_cell.length_a   1.000
_cell.length_b   1.000
_cell.length_c   1.000
_cell.angle_alpha   90.00
_cell.angle_beta   90.00
_cell.angle_gamma   90.00
#
_symmetry.space_group_name_H-M   'P 1'
#
loop_
_entity.id
_entity.type
_entity.pdbx_description
1 polymer ?
#
loop_
_entity_poly.entity_id
_entity_poly.type
_entity_poly.pdbx_seq_one_letter_code
_entity_poly.pdbx_strand_id
1 'polypeptide(L)'
;MGLTEIVVDLSNKSNSSAEEGPKGSTEFSASSATNDFPTTKSRLSSHMTVDSSSQIRSYPVISFALNHSSHPNITQLFEHLMSLPPMDKNGSMSGNCDFETTQMEKFLSHTFGFQNLPGQYIVQGVKAFRLRKPLNSMDPKMIIQFPSNISTERFAMTVQEIIDWQQSYKVYADKSIDGMNKEFLLRALQGQSAHGEEAFHMKFVVRISQCPIMMEFDARLIPRASQEEWSHRIKLVSVTGIDFAGRIHDENDILTYVTNWQDVYETNLKSGALLVYNKRDFRRRTNGPRGKLDTNLLQKDLMRMARLRLRACDYEGVQVVVETGIGLGVFAGKAIGIDETVRGLSAFAIRKVLEEDGSTYRNIRAVVFALPIFDVDYRNGKRQDTYQAFVDEFNESNYEGPIPVLIADQDMHRLTVAIAQKGFNVSELPPADSHGVS
;
A
#
# COMPACT_ATOMS: atom_id res chain seq x y z
N MET A 1 16.28 12.80 -14.12
CA MET A 1 15.22 11.88 -14.59
C MET A 1 14.06 12.71 -15.10
N GLY A 2 13.64 12.51 -16.36
CA GLY A 2 12.43 13.14 -16.89
C GLY A 2 11.24 12.23 -16.62
N LEU A 3 10.28 12.68 -15.82
CA LEU A 3 8.99 12.00 -15.65
C LEU A 3 8.27 11.97 -17.00
N THR A 4 7.60 10.86 -17.31
CA THR A 4 6.56 10.88 -18.34
C THR A 4 5.24 10.69 -17.63
N GLU A 5 4.39 11.71 -17.70
CA GLU A 5 2.98 11.57 -17.36
C GLU A 5 2.33 10.76 -18.47
N ILE A 6 1.65 9.68 -18.11
CA ILE A 6 0.80 8.92 -19.01
C ILE A 6 -0.60 8.96 -18.39
N VAL A 7 -1.41 9.88 -18.88
CA VAL A 7 -2.84 9.91 -18.54
C VAL A 7 -3.49 8.69 -19.20
N VAL A 8 -3.94 7.75 -18.37
CA VAL A 8 -4.68 6.57 -18.80
C VAL A 8 -6.17 6.86 -18.63
N ASP A 9 -6.84 7.18 -19.73
CA ASP A 9 -8.30 7.31 -19.73
C ASP A 9 -8.94 5.91 -19.75
N LEU A 10 -9.42 5.47 -18.60
CA LEU A 10 -10.19 4.22 -18.45
C LEU A 10 -11.69 4.42 -18.71
N SER A 11 -12.17 5.65 -18.94
CA SER A 11 -13.60 5.97 -19.01
C SER A 11 -14.28 5.54 -20.33
N ASN A 12 -13.50 5.16 -21.35
CA ASN A 12 -13.96 5.00 -22.73
C ASN A 12 -14.05 3.56 -23.28
N LYS A 13 -14.09 2.50 -22.44
CA LYS A 13 -14.56 1.18 -22.91
C LYS A 13 -15.98 0.89 -22.49
N SER A 14 -16.90 1.44 -23.28
CA SER A 14 -18.17 0.77 -23.56
C SER A 14 -17.89 -0.61 -24.16
N ASN A 15 -18.73 -1.58 -23.80
CA ASN A 15 -18.78 -2.96 -24.30
C ASN A 15 -18.10 -3.19 -25.67
N SER A 16 -16.93 -3.81 -25.68
CA SER A 16 -16.46 -4.59 -26.83
C SER A 16 -15.81 -5.87 -26.34
N SER A 17 -16.44 -6.96 -26.76
CA SER A 17 -16.00 -8.36 -26.80
C SER A 17 -14.54 -8.63 -26.43
N ALA A 18 -14.36 -9.49 -25.43
CA ALA A 18 -13.23 -10.40 -25.39
C ALA A 18 -13.26 -11.24 -26.68
N GLU A 19 -12.43 -10.88 -27.65
CA GLU A 19 -12.10 -11.76 -28.77
C GLU A 19 -11.17 -12.88 -28.30
N GLU A 20 -11.30 -14.00 -29.00
CA GLU A 20 -10.96 -15.37 -28.61
C GLU A 20 -9.49 -15.58 -28.21
N GLY A 21 -9.27 -16.09 -27.00
CA GLY A 21 -8.05 -16.83 -26.64
C GLY A 21 -8.12 -18.27 -27.17
N PRO A 22 -6.99 -18.90 -27.53
CA PRO A 22 -6.98 -20.17 -28.23
C PRO A 22 -7.53 -21.31 -27.37
N LYS A 23 -8.40 -22.12 -27.97
CA LYS A 23 -8.97 -23.35 -27.41
C LYS A 23 -7.85 -24.36 -27.10
N GLY A 24 -7.43 -24.42 -25.84
CA GLY A 24 -6.67 -25.53 -25.28
C GLY A 24 -7.59 -26.43 -24.46
N SER A 25 -8.08 -27.49 -25.06
CA SER A 25 -8.85 -28.55 -24.40
C SER A 25 -7.95 -29.41 -23.52
N THR A 26 -8.25 -29.49 -22.23
CA THR A 26 -8.01 -30.70 -21.42
C THR A 26 -9.05 -30.79 -20.31
N GLU A 27 -10.00 -31.71 -20.49
CA GLU A 27 -10.83 -32.26 -19.44
C GLU A 27 -9.94 -32.86 -18.35
N PHE A 28 -10.22 -32.63 -17.06
CA PHE A 28 -10.13 -33.69 -16.06
C PHE A 28 -10.89 -33.31 -14.77
N SER A 29 -11.52 -34.34 -14.22
CA SER A 29 -12.50 -34.41 -13.14
C SER A 29 -12.07 -33.84 -11.79
N ALA A 30 -13.00 -33.12 -11.15
CA ALA A 30 -12.93 -32.73 -9.75
C ALA A 30 -13.09 -33.95 -8.82
N SER A 31 -12.17 -34.13 -7.89
CA SER A 31 -12.39 -34.91 -6.67
C SER A 31 -12.16 -34.01 -5.46
N SER A 32 -13.22 -33.88 -4.65
CA SER A 32 -13.28 -33.22 -3.36
C SER A 32 -12.24 -33.78 -2.38
N ALA A 33 -11.43 -32.89 -1.79
CA ALA A 33 -10.66 -33.19 -0.59
C ALA A 33 -10.92 -32.10 0.45
N THR A 34 -11.84 -32.41 1.37
CA THR A 34 -12.02 -31.77 2.67
C THR A 34 -10.79 -32.06 3.52
N ASN A 35 -10.08 -31.04 4.00
CA ASN A 35 -9.07 -31.20 5.03
C ASN A 35 -9.47 -30.38 6.26
N ASP A 36 -9.98 -31.13 7.24
CA ASP A 36 -10.21 -30.73 8.62
C ASP A 36 -8.89 -30.32 9.29
N PHE A 37 -8.88 -29.15 9.94
CA PHE A 37 -7.87 -28.80 10.93
C PHE A 37 -8.48 -28.97 12.34
N PRO A 38 -7.79 -29.66 13.28
CA PRO A 38 -8.34 -29.91 14.60
C PRO A 38 -8.27 -28.66 15.48
N THR A 39 -9.43 -28.23 15.97
CA THR A 39 -9.58 -27.26 17.07
C THR A 39 -9.29 -27.94 18.40
N THR A 40 -8.19 -27.59 19.07
CA THR A 40 -7.98 -27.92 20.49
C THR A 40 -8.20 -26.67 21.33
N LYS A 41 -9.42 -26.58 21.89
CA LYS A 41 -9.73 -25.72 23.04
C LYS A 41 -9.10 -26.33 24.29
N SER A 42 -8.27 -25.58 25.02
CA SER A 42 -8.09 -25.80 26.45
C SER A 42 -8.26 -24.48 27.20
N ARG A 43 -9.41 -24.35 27.87
CA ARG A 43 -9.65 -23.35 28.92
C ARG A 43 -8.81 -23.72 30.14
N LEU A 44 -8.00 -22.78 30.62
CA LEU A 44 -7.64 -22.70 32.03
C LEU A 44 -7.90 -21.27 32.49
N SER A 45 -8.89 -21.15 33.36
CA SER A 45 -9.30 -19.94 34.05
C SER A 45 -8.35 -19.66 35.20
N SER A 46 -7.73 -18.49 35.21
CA SER A 46 -7.26 -17.85 36.42
C SER A 46 -7.60 -16.38 36.36
N HIS A 47 -8.50 -15.97 37.25
CA HIS A 47 -8.81 -14.58 37.52
C HIS A 47 -7.52 -13.83 37.89
N MET A 48 -7.08 -12.93 37.02
CA MET A 48 -6.25 -11.80 37.42
C MET A 48 -7.11 -10.55 37.32
N THR A 49 -7.30 -9.93 38.48
CA THR A 49 -7.82 -8.59 38.68
C THR A 49 -7.12 -7.62 37.73
N VAL A 50 -7.88 -7.04 36.81
CA VAL A 50 -7.43 -5.97 35.93
C VAL A 50 -7.28 -4.72 36.79
N ASP A 51 -6.03 -4.36 37.08
CA ASP A 51 -5.70 -3.10 37.73
C ASP A 51 -5.89 -1.97 36.71
N SER A 52 -6.95 -1.20 36.91
CA SER A 52 -7.38 -0.08 36.07
C SER A 52 -6.54 1.16 36.35
N SER A 53 -5.25 1.12 36.00
CA SER A 53 -4.42 2.31 35.89
C SER A 53 -4.15 2.61 34.43
N SER A 54 -4.94 3.54 33.89
CA SER A 54 -4.74 4.16 32.59
C SER A 54 -3.47 5.02 32.61
N GLN A 55 -2.31 4.37 32.50
CA GLN A 55 -1.13 5.04 31.99
C GLN A 55 -1.34 5.24 30.50
N ILE A 56 -1.62 6.49 30.11
CA ILE A 56 -1.47 6.95 28.74
C ILE A 56 -0.02 6.66 28.35
N ARG A 57 0.25 5.52 27.71
CA ARG A 57 1.52 5.32 27.02
C ARG A 57 1.60 6.44 26.00
N SER A 58 2.50 7.40 26.20
CA SER A 58 2.81 8.41 25.20
C SER A 58 3.31 7.66 23.96
N TYR A 59 2.57 7.75 22.86
CA TYR A 59 2.99 7.13 21.60
C TYR A 59 4.15 7.93 21.04
N PRO A 60 5.20 7.27 20.54
CA PRO A 60 6.38 7.98 20.10
C PRO A 60 6.03 8.72 18.79
N VAL A 61 6.22 10.03 18.83
CA VAL A 61 6.10 10.93 17.68
C VAL A 61 7.30 11.85 17.71
N ILE A 62 8.04 11.94 16.60
CA ILE A 62 9.30 12.69 16.49
C ILE A 62 9.26 13.53 15.23
N SER A 63 9.66 14.81 15.34
CA SER A 63 9.77 15.72 14.20
C SER A 63 11.22 16.11 13.92
N PHE A 64 11.58 16.24 12.65
CA PHE A 64 12.89 16.67 12.18
C PHE A 64 12.76 17.89 11.24
N ALA A 65 13.81 18.72 11.21
CA ALA A 65 13.90 19.94 10.39
C ALA A 65 12.72 20.93 10.52
N LEU A 66 12.01 20.92 11.66
CA LEU A 66 10.89 21.83 11.90
C LEU A 66 11.41 23.19 12.41
N ASN A 67 11.48 24.18 11.52
CA ASN A 67 11.75 25.56 11.90
C ASN A 67 10.45 26.35 12.10
N HIS A 68 10.09 26.61 13.36
CA HIS A 68 8.88 27.32 13.76
C HIS A 68 8.66 28.66 13.06
N SER A 69 9.74 29.40 12.78
CA SER A 69 9.68 30.71 12.14
C SER A 69 9.42 30.64 10.63
N SER A 70 9.90 29.58 9.97
CA SER A 70 9.86 29.44 8.52
C SER A 70 8.61 28.70 8.03
N HIS A 71 7.96 27.91 8.90
CA HIS A 71 6.80 27.09 8.55
C HIS A 71 5.67 27.12 9.61
N PRO A 72 5.10 28.28 9.97
CA PRO A 72 4.13 28.38 11.07
C PRO A 72 2.91 27.47 10.90
N ASN A 73 2.40 27.30 9.67
CA ASN A 73 1.25 26.43 9.42
C ASN A 73 1.59 24.93 9.52
N ILE A 74 2.84 24.54 9.22
CA ILE A 74 3.28 23.14 9.35
C ILE A 74 3.54 22.80 10.81
N THR A 75 4.09 23.74 11.58
CA THR A 75 4.21 23.62 13.03
C THR A 75 2.86 23.35 13.68
N GLN A 76 1.85 24.20 13.40
CA GLN A 76 0.50 24.02 13.94
C GLN A 76 -0.13 22.71 13.50
N LEU A 77 0.14 22.28 12.26
CA LEU A 77 -0.29 20.98 11.77
C LEU A 77 0.37 19.85 12.58
N PHE A 78 1.68 19.84 12.74
CA PHE A 78 2.39 18.79 13.48
C PHE A 78 1.96 18.72 14.95
N GLU A 79 1.81 19.87 15.62
CA GLU A 79 1.27 19.94 16.98
C GLU A 79 -0.12 19.31 17.07
N HIS A 80 -0.98 19.57 16.07
CA HIS A 80 -2.29 18.93 15.99
C HIS A 80 -2.19 17.41 15.76
N LEU A 81 -1.34 16.95 14.83
CA LEU A 81 -1.17 15.52 14.55
C LEU A 81 -0.62 14.77 15.77
N MET A 82 0.34 15.35 16.49
CA MET A 82 0.88 14.82 17.75
C MET A 82 -0.19 14.67 18.84
N SER A 83 -1.27 15.45 18.78
CA SER A 83 -2.39 15.38 19.73
C SER A 83 -3.43 14.30 19.39
N LEU A 84 -3.37 13.71 18.19
CA LEU A 84 -4.33 12.69 17.77
C LEU A 84 -4.14 11.40 18.58
N PRO A 85 -5.24 10.66 18.88
CA PRO A 85 -5.12 9.40 19.57
C PRO A 85 -4.30 8.39 18.74
N PRO A 86 -3.66 7.42 19.40
CA PRO A 86 -2.98 6.32 18.73
C PRO A 86 -3.94 5.42 17.95
N MET A 87 -3.39 4.67 17.00
CA MET A 87 -4.11 3.55 16.39
C MET A 87 -4.44 2.49 17.44
N ASP A 88 -5.68 2.01 17.46
CA ASP A 88 -6.08 0.89 18.32
C ASP A 88 -5.58 -0.45 17.73
N LYS A 89 -4.37 -0.85 18.12
CA LYS A 89 -3.73 -2.09 17.68
C LYS A 89 -4.42 -3.36 18.20
N ASN A 90 -5.26 -3.21 19.23
CA ASN A 90 -6.01 -4.30 19.85
C ASN A 90 -7.51 -4.24 19.49
N GLY A 91 -7.87 -3.30 18.60
CA GLY A 91 -9.22 -3.12 18.10
C GLY A 91 -9.70 -4.29 17.26
N SER A 92 -10.96 -4.22 16.85
CA SER A 92 -11.68 -5.28 16.13
C SER A 92 -11.27 -5.44 14.66
N MET A 93 -9.97 -5.46 14.35
CA MET A 93 -9.46 -6.22 13.21
C MET A 93 -9.65 -7.71 13.55
N SER A 94 -10.91 -8.14 13.55
CA SER A 94 -11.36 -9.43 14.10
C SER A 94 -10.88 -10.64 13.28
N GLY A 95 -10.05 -10.41 12.25
CA GLY A 95 -9.66 -11.41 11.26
C GLY A 95 -10.86 -11.94 10.47
N ASN A 96 -12.04 -11.32 10.59
CA ASN A 96 -13.27 -11.76 9.95
C ASN A 96 -13.44 -11.12 8.56
N CYS A 97 -12.38 -11.18 7.76
CA CYS A 97 -12.35 -10.64 6.40
C CYS A 97 -13.49 -11.22 5.55
N ASP A 98 -13.91 -12.46 5.83
CA ASP A 98 -15.01 -13.13 5.13
C ASP A 98 -16.36 -12.42 5.33
N PHE A 99 -16.68 -12.02 6.57
CA PHE A 99 -17.92 -11.30 6.86
C PHE A 99 -17.92 -9.93 6.18
N GLU A 100 -16.84 -9.16 6.32
CA GLU A 100 -16.70 -7.82 5.75
C GLU A 100 -16.75 -7.87 4.21
N THR A 101 -16.04 -8.82 3.60
CA THR A 101 -16.09 -9.07 2.15
C THR A 101 -17.50 -9.42 1.70
N THR A 102 -18.20 -10.29 2.44
CA THR A 102 -19.59 -10.66 2.12
C THR A 102 -20.54 -9.46 2.18
N GLN A 103 -20.38 -8.57 3.16
CA GLN A 103 -21.21 -7.35 3.26
C GLN A 103 -20.92 -6.40 2.10
N MET A 104 -19.65 -6.23 1.74
CA MET A 104 -19.25 -5.44 0.58
C MET A 104 -19.84 -6.01 -0.72
N GLU A 105 -19.73 -7.33 -0.94
CA GLU A 105 -20.34 -7.99 -2.11
C GLU A 105 -21.85 -7.78 -2.17
N LYS A 106 -22.56 -7.88 -1.04
CA LYS A 106 -24.02 -7.62 -0.97
C LYS A 106 -24.35 -6.18 -1.31
N PHE A 107 -23.61 -5.22 -0.75
CA PHE A 107 -23.77 -3.80 -1.07
C PHE A 107 -23.53 -3.53 -2.55
N LEU A 108 -22.40 -4.00 -3.11
CA LEU A 108 -22.07 -3.83 -4.52
C LEU A 108 -23.12 -4.49 -5.42
N SER A 109 -23.65 -5.66 -5.03
CA SER A 109 -24.69 -6.37 -5.77
C SER A 109 -26.01 -5.59 -5.78
N HIS A 110 -26.41 -5.04 -4.64
CA HIS A 110 -27.63 -4.27 -4.50
C HIS A 110 -27.56 -2.92 -5.24
N THR A 111 -26.48 -2.17 -5.00
CA THR A 111 -26.28 -0.81 -5.49
C THR A 111 -25.90 -0.79 -6.97
N PHE A 112 -24.87 -1.54 -7.36
CA PHE A 112 -24.27 -1.50 -8.70
C PHE A 112 -24.60 -2.72 -9.58
N GLY A 113 -25.37 -3.68 -9.06
CA GLY A 113 -25.64 -4.92 -9.78
C GLY A 113 -24.37 -5.74 -10.00
N PHE A 114 -23.42 -5.70 -9.06
CA PHE A 114 -22.21 -6.50 -9.07
C PHE A 114 -22.53 -7.99 -9.21
N GLN A 115 -21.78 -8.67 -10.08
CA GLN A 115 -21.88 -10.09 -10.30
C GLN A 115 -20.53 -10.67 -10.68
N ASN A 116 -20.06 -11.68 -9.94
CA ASN A 116 -18.92 -12.51 -10.31
C ASN A 116 -19.21 -13.30 -11.61
N LEU A 117 -18.24 -13.33 -12.52
CA LEU A 117 -18.28 -14.06 -13.79
C LEU A 117 -17.80 -15.51 -13.58
N PRO A 118 -18.65 -16.53 -13.82
CA PRO A 118 -18.28 -17.92 -13.55
C PRO A 118 -17.05 -18.37 -14.37
N GLY A 119 -16.07 -18.98 -13.69
CA GLY A 119 -14.87 -19.54 -14.32
C GLY A 119 -13.89 -18.51 -14.88
N GLN A 120 -14.16 -17.21 -14.71
CA GLN A 120 -13.29 -16.14 -15.18
C GLN A 120 -12.55 -15.48 -14.03
N TYR A 121 -11.29 -15.17 -14.26
CA TYR A 121 -10.39 -14.55 -13.31
C TYR A 121 -9.71 -13.36 -13.97
N ILE A 122 -9.56 -12.25 -13.23
CA ILE A 122 -8.73 -11.12 -13.69
C ILE A 122 -7.27 -11.55 -13.60
N VAL A 123 -6.90 -12.09 -12.44
CA VAL A 123 -5.65 -12.81 -12.16
C VAL A 123 -5.98 -14.04 -11.34
N GLN A 124 -5.15 -15.09 -11.40
CA GLN A 124 -5.43 -16.35 -10.69
C GLN A 124 -5.65 -16.09 -9.19
N GLY A 125 -6.86 -16.35 -8.70
CA GLY A 125 -7.28 -16.07 -7.32
C GLY A 125 -8.20 -14.84 -7.15
N VAL A 126 -8.31 -13.97 -8.16
CA VAL A 126 -9.22 -12.82 -8.19
C VAL A 126 -10.29 -13.04 -9.26
N LYS A 127 -11.54 -13.25 -8.84
CA LYS A 127 -12.67 -13.52 -9.74
C LYS A 127 -12.95 -12.30 -10.61
N ALA A 128 -13.16 -12.52 -11.91
CA ALA A 128 -13.68 -11.46 -12.77
C ALA A 128 -15.12 -11.13 -12.38
N PHE A 129 -15.50 -9.86 -12.55
CA PHE A 129 -16.84 -9.39 -12.20
C PHE A 129 -17.36 -8.42 -13.26
N ARG A 130 -18.67 -8.16 -13.22
CA ARG A 130 -19.32 -7.09 -13.98
C ARG A 130 -20.28 -6.31 -13.10
N LEU A 131 -20.48 -5.05 -13.44
CA LEU A 131 -21.52 -4.19 -12.86
C LEU A 131 -22.68 -4.09 -13.85
N ARG A 132 -23.89 -4.52 -13.47
CA ARG A 132 -25.08 -4.41 -14.33
C ARG A 132 -25.69 -3.02 -14.36
N LYS A 133 -25.37 -2.19 -13.37
CA LYS A 133 -25.74 -0.78 -13.30
C LYS A 133 -24.44 0.05 -13.31
N PRO A 134 -23.90 0.40 -14.49
CA PRO A 134 -22.72 1.24 -14.55
C PRO A 134 -23.02 2.64 -14.00
N LEU A 135 -22.03 3.29 -13.37
CA LEU A 135 -22.18 4.62 -12.76
C LEU A 135 -22.73 5.65 -13.75
N ASN A 136 -22.27 5.60 -15.01
CA ASN A 136 -22.71 6.50 -16.09
C ASN A 136 -24.20 6.36 -16.46
N SER A 137 -24.89 5.32 -15.97
CA SER A 137 -26.34 5.11 -16.16
C SER A 137 -27.19 5.53 -14.95
N MET A 138 -26.55 5.95 -13.86
CA MET A 138 -27.22 6.39 -12.63
C MET A 138 -27.44 7.91 -12.65
N ASP A 139 -28.41 8.41 -11.88
CA ASP A 139 -28.60 9.85 -11.69
C ASP A 139 -27.37 10.44 -10.97
N PRO A 140 -26.66 11.42 -11.57
CA PRO A 140 -25.46 12.04 -10.97
C PRO A 140 -25.69 12.62 -9.57
N LYS A 141 -26.93 13.03 -9.25
CA LYS A 141 -27.31 13.59 -7.94
C LYS A 141 -27.70 12.54 -6.91
N MET A 142 -27.83 11.27 -7.31
CA MET A 142 -28.14 10.18 -6.40
C MET A 142 -27.05 10.05 -5.34
N ILE A 143 -27.44 10.01 -4.07
CA ILE A 143 -26.52 9.82 -2.95
C ILE A 143 -26.40 8.33 -2.65
N ILE A 144 -25.18 7.81 -2.76
CA ILE A 144 -24.80 6.48 -2.32
C ILE A 144 -24.34 6.57 -0.86
N GLN A 145 -24.98 5.80 0.01
CA GLN A 145 -24.59 5.66 1.41
C GLN A 145 -23.90 4.32 1.61
N PHE A 146 -22.70 4.34 2.16
CA PHE A 146 -21.95 3.13 2.43
C PHE A 146 -22.44 2.48 3.73
N PRO A 147 -22.57 1.15 3.77
CA PRO A 147 -23.15 0.45 4.91
C PRO A 147 -22.22 0.54 6.14
N SER A 148 -22.80 0.81 7.30
CA SER A 148 -22.12 0.68 8.60
C SER A 148 -23.04 -0.08 9.55
N ASN A 149 -22.57 -1.23 10.03
CA ASN A 149 -23.27 -2.03 11.04
C ASN A 149 -22.82 -1.67 12.47
N ILE A 150 -21.81 -0.80 12.60
CA ILE A 150 -21.08 -0.53 13.84
C ILE A 150 -21.37 0.90 14.34
N SER A 151 -21.77 1.82 13.47
CA SER A 151 -22.00 3.23 13.82
C SER A 151 -23.30 3.78 13.22
N THR A 152 -23.94 4.72 13.94
CA THR A 152 -25.01 5.57 13.41
C THR A 152 -24.49 6.61 12.41
N GLU A 153 -23.17 6.85 12.44
CA GLU A 153 -22.47 7.71 11.49
C GLU A 153 -22.46 7.09 10.10
N ARG A 154 -22.44 7.95 9.08
CA ARG A 154 -22.54 7.54 7.67
C ARG A 154 -21.44 8.19 6.85
N PHE A 155 -20.99 7.46 5.85
CA PHE A 155 -20.18 7.97 4.75
C PHE A 155 -21.05 8.01 3.50
N ALA A 156 -21.12 9.17 2.84
CA ALA A 156 -21.97 9.38 1.68
C ALA A 156 -21.24 10.11 0.55
N MET A 157 -21.58 9.74 -0.69
CA MET A 157 -21.12 10.39 -1.91
C MET A 157 -22.25 10.43 -2.93
N THR A 158 -22.28 11.47 -3.75
CA THR A 158 -23.08 11.51 -4.97
C THR A 158 -22.46 10.61 -6.05
N VAL A 159 -23.27 10.13 -6.98
CA VAL A 159 -22.76 9.41 -8.17
C VAL A 159 -21.77 10.26 -8.95
N GLN A 160 -21.99 11.57 -9.08
CA GLN A 160 -21.06 12.47 -9.76
C GLN A 160 -19.68 12.48 -9.08
N GLU A 161 -19.62 12.56 -7.74
CA GLU A 161 -18.35 12.51 -7.01
C GLU A 161 -17.60 11.18 -7.24
N ILE A 162 -18.32 10.06 -7.36
CA ILE A 162 -17.70 8.76 -7.68
C ILE A 162 -17.15 8.74 -9.11
N ILE A 163 -17.86 9.35 -10.06
CA ILE A 163 -17.39 9.48 -11.46
C ILE A 163 -16.14 10.38 -11.51
N ASP A 164 -16.17 11.53 -10.85
CA ASP A 164 -15.04 12.47 -10.79
C ASP A 164 -13.81 11.80 -10.15
N TRP A 165 -14.04 10.99 -9.10
CA TRP A 165 -13.01 10.15 -8.51
C TRP A 165 -12.41 9.18 -9.55
N GLN A 166 -13.22 8.41 -10.28
CA GLN A 166 -12.71 7.50 -11.30
C GLN A 166 -11.93 8.22 -12.41
N GLN A 167 -12.39 9.40 -12.81
CA GLN A 167 -11.74 10.23 -13.85
C GLN A 167 -10.45 10.88 -13.38
N SER A 168 -10.21 10.97 -12.07
CA SER A 168 -8.98 11.52 -11.49
C SER A 168 -7.76 10.59 -11.61
N TYR A 169 -7.94 9.35 -12.10
CA TYR A 169 -6.88 8.36 -12.18
C TYR A 169 -5.79 8.75 -13.17
N LYS A 170 -4.54 8.73 -12.72
CA LYS A 170 -3.35 9.07 -13.48
C LYS A 170 -2.20 8.12 -13.18
N VAL A 171 -1.31 7.96 -14.16
CA VAL A 171 -0.14 7.09 -14.04
C VAL A 171 1.12 7.84 -14.42
N TYR A 172 2.12 7.76 -13.55
CA TYR A 172 3.46 8.27 -13.76
C TYR A 172 4.43 7.10 -13.79
N ALA A 173 5.34 7.07 -14.75
CA ALA A 173 6.29 5.98 -14.86
C ALA A 173 7.71 6.50 -15.14
N ASP A 174 8.70 5.73 -14.71
CA ASP A 174 10.08 6.03 -15.06
C ASP A 174 10.41 5.56 -16.48
N LYS A 175 10.43 6.52 -17.41
CA LYS A 175 10.72 6.28 -18.83
C LYS A 175 12.11 5.75 -19.15
N SER A 176 13.02 5.72 -18.17
CA SER A 176 14.36 5.16 -18.35
C SER A 176 14.44 3.67 -18.00
N ILE A 177 13.33 3.06 -17.57
CA ILE A 177 13.18 1.60 -17.58
C ILE A 177 12.87 1.14 -19.00
N ASP A 178 13.62 0.16 -19.50
CA ASP A 178 13.38 -0.40 -20.83
C ASP A 178 12.01 -1.09 -20.89
N GLY A 179 11.33 -1.00 -22.03
CA GLY A 179 9.96 -1.52 -22.18
C GLY A 179 8.86 -0.71 -21.47
N MET A 180 9.18 0.36 -20.72
CA MET A 180 8.20 1.20 -20.01
C MET A 180 7.43 2.15 -20.95
N ASN A 181 6.46 1.61 -21.68
CA ASN A 181 5.65 2.35 -22.66
C ASN A 181 4.14 2.32 -22.32
N LYS A 182 3.35 3.12 -23.06
CA LYS A 182 1.90 3.23 -22.85
C LYS A 182 1.17 1.90 -23.02
N GLU A 183 1.59 1.07 -23.97
CA GLU A 183 0.98 -0.24 -24.23
C GLU A 183 1.19 -1.19 -23.05
N PHE A 184 2.43 -1.29 -22.55
CA PHE A 184 2.76 -2.04 -21.35
C PHE A 184 1.93 -1.58 -20.15
N LEU A 185 1.91 -0.28 -19.88
CA LEU A 185 1.15 0.27 -18.75
C LEU A 185 -0.35 -0.03 -18.87
N LEU A 186 -0.95 0.13 -20.05
CA LEU A 186 -2.36 -0.20 -20.26
C LEU A 186 -2.66 -1.68 -19.99
N ARG A 187 -1.80 -2.60 -20.44
CA ARG A 187 -1.96 -4.04 -20.16
C ARG A 187 -1.78 -4.33 -18.67
N ALA A 188 -0.74 -3.80 -18.04
CA ALA A 188 -0.45 -4.02 -16.63
C ALA A 188 -1.60 -3.52 -15.73
N LEU A 189 -2.13 -2.33 -15.99
CA LEU A 189 -3.27 -1.76 -15.26
C LEU A 189 -4.57 -2.55 -15.44
N GLN A 190 -4.68 -3.36 -16.49
CA GLN A 190 -5.79 -4.29 -16.71
C GLN A 190 -5.59 -5.65 -16.02
N GLY A 191 -4.51 -5.81 -15.23
CA GLY A 191 -4.13 -7.07 -14.60
C GLY A 191 -3.58 -8.09 -15.59
N GLN A 192 -3.14 -7.66 -16.76
CA GLN A 192 -2.61 -8.51 -17.82
C GLN A 192 -1.08 -8.51 -17.88
N SER A 193 -0.42 -8.00 -16.84
CA SER A 193 1.04 -8.12 -16.72
C SER A 193 1.44 -9.54 -16.34
N ALA A 194 2.48 -10.08 -16.97
CA ALA A 194 3.12 -11.31 -16.56
C ALA A 194 3.87 -11.15 -15.22
N HIS A 195 4.13 -12.28 -14.55
CA HIS A 195 5.08 -12.31 -13.44
C HIS A 195 6.52 -12.07 -13.94
N GLY A 196 7.47 -11.90 -13.01
CA GLY A 196 8.87 -11.64 -13.34
C GLY A 196 9.11 -10.19 -13.76
N GLU A 197 9.63 -9.97 -14.96
CA GLU A 197 10.08 -8.65 -15.43
C GLU A 197 8.95 -7.61 -15.50
N GLU A 198 7.78 -7.97 -16.02
CA GLU A 198 6.65 -7.04 -16.10
C GLU A 198 6.15 -6.62 -14.71
N ALA A 199 6.07 -7.55 -13.74
CA ALA A 199 5.76 -7.24 -12.34
C ALA A 199 6.85 -6.39 -11.66
N PHE A 200 8.11 -6.60 -12.03
CA PHE A 200 9.24 -5.80 -11.55
C PHE A 200 9.22 -4.36 -12.09
N HIS A 201 8.80 -4.16 -13.33
CA HIS A 201 8.65 -2.81 -13.88
C HIS A 201 7.63 -1.96 -13.13
N MET A 202 6.58 -2.57 -12.57
CA MET A 202 5.56 -1.86 -11.79
C MET A 202 6.09 -1.22 -10.50
N LYS A 203 7.27 -1.59 -10.01
CA LYS A 203 7.96 -0.91 -8.89
C LYS A 203 8.31 0.54 -9.24
N PHE A 204 8.48 0.84 -10.53
CA PHE A 204 8.81 2.15 -11.08
C PHE A 204 7.61 2.84 -11.73
N VAL A 205 6.41 2.53 -11.23
CA VAL A 205 5.14 3.12 -11.66
C VAL A 205 4.38 3.65 -10.45
N VAL A 206 3.93 4.89 -10.54
CA VAL A 206 3.11 5.57 -9.54
C VAL A 206 1.71 5.76 -10.11
N ARG A 207 0.71 5.27 -9.39
CA ARG A 207 -0.71 5.42 -9.73
C ARG A 207 -1.32 6.40 -8.77
N ILE A 208 -2.03 7.40 -9.27
CA ILE A 208 -2.63 8.44 -8.43
C ILE A 208 -4.10 8.56 -8.79
N SER A 209 -4.95 8.59 -7.78
CA SER A 209 -6.32 9.06 -7.90
C SER A 209 -6.66 9.95 -6.71
N GLN A 210 -7.67 10.78 -6.82
CA GLN A 210 -8.40 11.23 -5.63
C GLN A 210 -8.85 9.99 -4.85
N CYS A 211 -9.04 10.04 -3.54
CA CYS A 211 -9.65 8.92 -2.83
C CYS A 211 -10.23 9.39 -1.51
N PRO A 212 -11.54 9.25 -1.29
CA PRO A 212 -12.08 9.43 0.03
C PRO A 212 -11.63 8.29 0.95
N ILE A 213 -11.25 8.63 2.17
CA ILE A 213 -11.01 7.64 3.22
C ILE A 213 -12.31 7.47 3.99
N MET A 214 -12.86 6.25 3.92
CA MET A 214 -14.14 5.93 4.53
C MET A 214 -14.00 5.40 5.96
N MET A 215 -12.88 4.77 6.28
CA MET A 215 -12.64 4.11 7.56
C MET A 215 -11.17 4.16 7.96
N GLU A 216 -10.95 4.14 9.26
CA GLU A 216 -9.64 3.93 9.88
C GLU A 216 -9.25 2.45 9.83
N PHE A 217 -7.98 2.16 10.09
CA PHE A 217 -7.43 0.80 10.05
C PHE A 217 -8.02 -0.12 11.12
N ASP A 218 -8.53 0.45 12.22
CA ASP A 218 -9.26 -0.27 13.26
C ASP A 218 -10.75 -0.48 12.94
N ALA A 219 -11.14 -0.29 11.67
CA ALA A 219 -12.49 -0.41 11.11
C ALA A 219 -13.51 0.62 11.65
N ARG A 220 -13.05 1.69 12.32
CA ARG A 220 -13.92 2.81 12.68
C ARG A 220 -14.26 3.62 11.44
N LEU A 221 -15.56 3.86 11.24
CA LEU A 221 -16.02 4.71 10.14
C LEU A 221 -15.55 6.15 10.38
N ILE A 222 -15.10 6.81 9.31
CA ILE A 222 -14.86 8.25 9.32
C ILE A 222 -16.15 8.92 8.81
N PRO A 223 -16.92 9.63 9.66
CA PRO A 223 -18.13 10.30 9.21
C PRO A 223 -17.79 11.36 8.16
N ARG A 224 -18.61 11.42 7.11
CA ARG A 224 -18.52 12.48 6.11
C ARG A 224 -19.90 12.72 5.49
N ALA A 225 -20.36 13.96 5.53
CA ALA A 225 -21.48 14.40 4.72
C ALA A 225 -21.03 14.80 3.30
N SER A 226 -21.91 14.68 2.30
CA SER A 226 -21.57 14.90 0.88
C SER A 226 -21.09 16.32 0.56
N GLN A 227 -21.41 17.31 1.41
CA GLN A 227 -20.96 18.70 1.26
C GLN A 227 -19.57 18.99 1.85
N GLU A 228 -18.93 18.00 2.49
CA GLU A 228 -17.62 18.21 3.10
C GLU A 228 -16.50 18.06 2.06
N GLU A 229 -15.82 19.18 1.81
CA GLU A 229 -14.79 19.32 0.78
C GLU A 229 -13.46 18.65 1.11
N TRP A 230 -13.19 18.34 2.39
CA TRP A 230 -11.88 17.82 2.79
C TRP A 230 -11.52 16.52 2.07
N SER A 231 -12.51 15.68 1.73
CA SER A 231 -12.26 14.41 1.04
C SER A 231 -11.70 14.59 -0.37
N HIS A 232 -11.98 15.72 -1.04
CA HIS A 232 -11.43 16.06 -2.36
C HIS A 232 -9.96 16.48 -2.32
N ARG A 233 -9.41 16.70 -1.12
CA ARG A 233 -8.00 17.06 -0.90
C ARG A 233 -7.11 15.84 -0.74
N ILE A 234 -7.68 14.64 -0.67
CA ILE A 234 -6.95 13.39 -0.45
C ILE A 234 -6.65 12.73 -1.78
N LYS A 235 -5.37 12.43 -2.01
CA LYS A 235 -4.87 11.66 -3.15
C LYS A 235 -4.32 10.33 -2.67
N LEU A 236 -4.85 9.25 -3.22
CA LEU A 236 -4.29 7.93 -3.06
C LEU A 236 -3.19 7.77 -4.10
N VAL A 237 -1.96 7.62 -3.62
CA VAL A 237 -0.77 7.50 -4.46
C VAL A 237 -0.22 6.10 -4.21
N SER A 238 -0.37 5.18 -5.16
CA SER A 238 0.01 3.77 -5.04
C SER A 238 1.31 3.49 -5.81
N VAL A 239 2.26 2.82 -5.14
CA VAL A 239 3.54 2.37 -5.72
C VAL A 239 3.83 0.97 -5.20
N THR A 240 4.13 0.03 -6.09
CA THR A 240 4.48 -1.33 -5.67
C THR A 240 5.84 -1.34 -4.97
N GLY A 241 5.91 -1.91 -3.76
CA GLY A 241 7.16 -2.07 -3.02
C GLY A 241 8.01 -3.23 -3.55
N ILE A 242 9.32 -3.20 -3.30
CA ILE A 242 10.21 -4.36 -3.56
C ILE A 242 9.89 -5.41 -2.51
N ASP A 243 9.47 -6.60 -2.95
CA ASP A 243 8.98 -7.64 -2.05
C ASP A 243 9.89 -8.87 -2.07
N PHE A 244 10.01 -9.50 -0.91
CA PHE A 244 10.79 -10.71 -0.69
C PHE A 244 9.92 -11.79 -0.02
N ALA A 245 8.59 -11.68 -0.18
CA ALA A 245 7.61 -12.65 0.31
C ALA A 245 7.78 -14.04 -0.31
N GLY A 246 8.56 -14.15 -1.39
CA GLY A 246 8.86 -15.42 -2.04
C GLY A 246 7.70 -15.90 -2.88
N ARG A 247 7.04 -15.00 -3.62
CA ARG A 247 5.99 -15.36 -4.59
C ARG A 247 6.53 -15.22 -6.01
N ILE A 248 5.89 -15.84 -6.99
CA ILE A 248 6.27 -15.74 -8.41
C ILE A 248 6.35 -14.30 -8.91
N HIS A 249 5.58 -13.37 -8.34
CA HIS A 249 5.62 -11.94 -8.67
C HIS A 249 6.80 -11.19 -8.06
N ASP A 250 7.50 -11.84 -7.13
CA ASP A 250 8.70 -11.32 -6.46
C ASP A 250 9.98 -11.97 -7.05
N GLU A 251 9.85 -12.79 -8.10
CA GLU A 251 10.98 -13.52 -8.70
C GLU A 251 12.11 -12.57 -9.06
N ASN A 252 11.81 -11.53 -9.82
CA ASN A 252 12.82 -10.55 -10.23
C ASN A 252 13.32 -9.71 -9.05
N ASP A 253 12.53 -9.47 -8.00
CA ASP A 253 13.03 -8.82 -6.78
C ASP A 253 14.12 -9.69 -6.12
N ILE A 254 13.90 -11.00 -6.04
CA ILE A 254 14.86 -11.98 -5.50
C ILE A 254 16.10 -12.10 -6.38
N LEU A 255 15.91 -12.32 -7.68
CA LEU A 255 17.01 -12.54 -8.63
C LEU A 255 17.89 -11.29 -8.79
N THR A 256 17.30 -10.10 -8.67
CA THR A 256 18.02 -8.83 -8.81
C THR A 256 18.76 -8.46 -7.54
N TYR A 257 18.11 -8.55 -6.38
CA TYR A 257 18.67 -7.98 -5.15
C TYR A 257 19.32 -8.99 -4.21
N VAL A 258 19.03 -10.30 -4.31
CA VAL A 258 19.61 -11.31 -3.41
C VAL A 258 20.76 -12.04 -4.11
N THR A 259 21.98 -11.56 -3.92
CA THR A 259 23.20 -12.06 -4.60
C THR A 259 23.48 -13.56 -4.42
N ASN A 260 23.01 -14.17 -3.32
CA ASN A 260 23.15 -15.59 -3.03
C ASN A 260 21.81 -16.35 -3.07
N TRP A 261 20.84 -15.90 -3.86
CA TRP A 261 19.49 -16.48 -3.89
C TRP A 261 19.47 -17.99 -4.12
N GLN A 262 20.41 -18.53 -4.91
CA GLN A 262 20.52 -19.97 -5.21
C GLN A 262 20.80 -20.81 -3.96
N ASP A 263 21.49 -20.25 -2.97
CA ASP A 263 21.77 -20.92 -1.71
C ASP A 263 20.62 -20.75 -0.72
N VAL A 264 19.87 -19.66 -0.85
CA VAL A 264 18.77 -19.29 0.06
C VAL A 264 17.50 -20.07 -0.29
N TYR A 265 17.16 -20.19 -1.57
CA TYR A 265 15.91 -20.77 -2.05
C TYR A 265 16.08 -22.16 -2.65
N GLU A 266 15.04 -22.97 -2.59
CA GLU A 266 15.00 -24.26 -3.27
C GLU A 266 14.98 -24.05 -4.79
N THR A 267 15.83 -24.79 -5.50
CA THR A 267 16.03 -24.64 -6.95
C THR A 267 15.81 -25.96 -7.67
N ASN A 268 15.35 -25.88 -8.91
CA ASN A 268 15.29 -27.04 -9.80
C ASN A 268 16.71 -27.50 -10.17
N LEU A 269 17.04 -28.76 -9.89
CA LEU A 269 18.39 -29.32 -10.13
C LEU A 269 18.80 -29.33 -11.61
N LYS A 270 17.85 -29.33 -12.54
CA LYS A 270 18.13 -29.36 -13.99
C LYS A 270 18.30 -27.96 -14.57
N SER A 271 17.43 -27.01 -14.20
CA SER A 271 17.43 -25.67 -14.78
C SER A 271 18.14 -24.62 -13.94
N GLY A 272 18.42 -24.90 -12.67
CA GLY A 272 18.95 -23.92 -11.72
C GLY A 272 17.96 -22.83 -11.30
N ALA A 273 16.74 -22.82 -11.86
CA ALA A 273 15.69 -21.84 -11.56
C ALA A 273 15.05 -22.07 -10.19
N LEU A 274 14.38 -21.05 -9.65
CA LEU A 274 13.58 -21.15 -8.43
C LEU A 274 12.50 -22.23 -8.58
N LEU A 275 12.31 -23.04 -7.55
CA LEU A 275 11.28 -24.07 -7.54
C LEU A 275 9.94 -23.49 -7.08
N VAL A 276 8.93 -23.57 -7.95
CA VAL A 276 7.58 -23.04 -7.69
C VAL A 276 6.71 -24.09 -7.00
N TYR A 277 6.25 -23.76 -5.80
CA TYR A 277 5.30 -24.54 -5.01
C TYR A 277 3.90 -23.97 -5.11
N ASN A 278 2.89 -24.85 -5.15
CA ASN A 278 1.47 -24.44 -5.22
C ASN A 278 1.18 -23.43 -6.33
N LYS A 279 1.97 -23.46 -7.42
CA LYS A 279 1.93 -22.53 -8.55
C LYS A 279 2.20 -21.06 -8.21
N ARG A 280 2.65 -20.73 -7.00
CA ARG A 280 2.79 -19.33 -6.54
C ARG A 280 4.01 -19.06 -5.67
N ASP A 281 4.40 -19.99 -4.80
CA ASP A 281 5.33 -19.70 -3.70
C ASP A 281 6.70 -20.35 -3.93
N PHE A 282 7.76 -19.63 -3.59
CA PHE A 282 9.12 -20.13 -3.45
C PHE A 282 9.37 -20.52 -2.00
N ARG A 283 10.18 -21.56 -1.79
CA ARG A 283 10.56 -22.01 -0.45
C ARG A 283 12.02 -21.71 -0.18
N ARG A 284 12.29 -21.22 1.03
CA ARG A 284 13.65 -21.13 1.57
C ARG A 284 14.16 -22.54 1.86
N ARG A 285 15.42 -22.83 1.53
CA ARG A 285 16.05 -24.12 1.84
C ARG A 285 16.10 -24.35 3.34
N THR A 286 15.78 -25.57 3.77
CA THR A 286 16.00 -26.00 5.15
C THR A 286 17.50 -25.93 5.44
N ASN A 287 17.91 -25.11 6.42
CA ASN A 287 19.30 -24.77 6.74
C ASN A 287 20.06 -23.94 5.68
N GLY A 288 19.37 -23.30 4.74
CA GLY A 288 19.99 -22.32 3.85
C GLY A 288 20.57 -21.14 4.64
N PRO A 289 21.59 -20.44 4.10
CA PRO A 289 22.12 -19.23 4.72
C PRO A 289 21.05 -18.11 4.80
N ARG A 290 21.43 -17.00 5.42
CA ARG A 290 20.70 -15.73 5.27
C ARG A 290 20.90 -15.18 3.86
N GLY A 291 19.94 -14.40 3.39
CA GLY A 291 20.09 -13.62 2.17
C GLY A 291 21.24 -12.62 2.29
N LYS A 292 21.96 -12.41 1.18
CA LYS A 292 22.95 -11.35 1.00
C LYS A 292 22.46 -10.41 -0.07
N LEU A 293 22.24 -9.15 0.31
CA LEU A 293 21.71 -8.14 -0.59
C LEU A 293 22.81 -7.51 -1.45
N ASP A 294 22.47 -7.20 -2.70
CA ASP A 294 23.14 -6.13 -3.43
C ASP A 294 22.63 -4.79 -2.90
N THR A 295 23.27 -4.31 -1.84
CA THR A 295 22.85 -3.09 -1.13
C THR A 295 22.96 -1.86 -2.00
N ASN A 296 23.95 -1.80 -2.89
CA ASN A 296 24.17 -0.63 -3.76
C ASN A 296 23.06 -0.51 -4.80
N LEU A 297 22.71 -1.63 -5.46
CA LEU A 297 21.64 -1.64 -6.44
C LEU A 297 20.29 -1.38 -5.78
N LEU A 298 19.99 -2.06 -4.67
CA LEU A 298 18.75 -1.87 -3.93
C LEU A 298 18.59 -0.41 -3.45
N GLN A 299 19.64 0.19 -2.88
CA GLN A 299 19.62 1.59 -2.46
C GLN A 299 19.33 2.53 -3.63
N LYS A 300 20.01 2.34 -4.77
CA LYS A 300 19.81 3.15 -5.97
C LYS A 300 18.36 3.11 -6.45
N ASP A 301 17.76 1.92 -6.48
CA ASP A 301 16.39 1.74 -6.95
C ASP A 301 15.36 2.26 -5.93
N LEU A 302 15.58 2.05 -4.62
CA LEU A 302 14.74 2.66 -3.57
C LEU A 302 14.74 4.18 -3.66
N MET A 303 15.91 4.81 -3.87
CA MET A 303 16.00 6.25 -4.09
C MET A 303 15.28 6.69 -5.36
N ARG A 304 15.36 5.89 -6.43
CA ARG A 304 14.67 6.15 -7.70
C ARG A 304 13.15 6.08 -7.52
N MET A 305 12.64 5.07 -6.82
CA MET A 305 11.22 4.91 -6.48
C MET A 305 10.73 6.08 -5.62
N ALA A 306 11.49 6.46 -4.59
CA ALA A 306 11.16 7.60 -3.73
C ALA A 306 11.10 8.93 -4.51
N ARG A 307 12.08 9.20 -5.39
CA ARG A 307 12.04 10.37 -6.28
C ARG A 307 10.83 10.36 -7.20
N LEU A 308 10.56 9.23 -7.85
CA LEU A 308 9.44 9.10 -8.77
C LEU A 308 8.12 9.44 -8.06
N ARG A 309 7.91 8.85 -6.88
CA ARG A 309 6.73 9.07 -6.05
C ARG A 309 6.58 10.51 -5.59
N LEU A 310 7.61 11.09 -4.95
CA LEU A 310 7.54 12.45 -4.43
C LEU A 310 7.35 13.47 -5.55
N ARG A 311 7.97 13.27 -6.72
CA ARG A 311 7.74 14.15 -7.87
C ARG A 311 6.33 14.03 -8.44
N ALA A 312 5.75 12.83 -8.46
CA ALA A 312 4.35 12.65 -8.86
C ALA A 312 3.40 13.35 -7.88
N CYS A 313 3.63 13.22 -6.56
CA CYS A 313 2.90 13.98 -5.55
C CYS A 313 3.03 15.50 -5.76
N ASP A 314 4.26 15.99 -5.98
CA ASP A 314 4.54 17.41 -6.21
C ASP A 314 3.81 17.93 -7.47
N TYR A 315 3.87 17.18 -8.57
CA TYR A 315 3.18 17.51 -9.81
C TYR A 315 1.65 17.56 -9.63
N GLU A 316 1.12 16.67 -8.80
CA GLU A 316 -0.28 16.62 -8.43
C GLU A 316 -0.70 17.67 -7.38
N GLY A 317 0.20 18.57 -6.98
CA GLY A 317 -0.13 19.65 -6.04
C GLY A 317 -0.35 19.18 -4.61
N VAL A 318 0.21 18.02 -4.24
CA VAL A 318 0.21 17.53 -2.86
C VAL A 318 1.13 18.41 -2.01
N GLN A 319 0.64 18.80 -0.84
CA GLN A 319 1.35 19.66 0.11
C GLN A 319 1.91 18.90 1.30
N VAL A 320 1.23 17.82 1.72
CA VAL A 320 1.69 16.96 2.80
C VAL A 320 1.63 15.53 2.32
N VAL A 321 2.75 14.83 2.40
CA VAL A 321 2.86 13.44 1.95
C VAL A 321 2.79 12.53 3.16
N VAL A 322 1.83 11.61 3.22
CA VAL A 322 1.73 10.59 4.28
C VAL A 322 2.20 9.22 3.74
N GLU A 323 3.15 8.60 4.44
CA GLU A 323 3.87 7.40 4.00
C GLU A 323 3.96 6.33 5.10
N THR A 324 4.01 5.05 4.71
CA THR A 324 4.30 3.90 5.60
C THR A 324 5.68 3.27 5.33
N GLY A 325 6.48 3.90 4.47
CA GLY A 325 7.80 3.43 4.01
C GLY A 325 7.78 3.05 2.53
N ILE A 326 8.44 3.84 1.69
CA ILE A 326 8.46 3.63 0.24
C ILE A 326 9.36 2.44 -0.11
N GLY A 327 8.84 1.55 -0.96
CA GLY A 327 9.62 0.42 -1.48
C GLY A 327 9.67 -0.79 -0.56
N LEU A 328 9.00 -0.76 0.60
CA LEU A 328 8.92 -1.90 1.50
C LEU A 328 7.78 -2.84 1.08
N GLY A 329 8.12 -4.05 0.63
CA GLY A 329 7.16 -5.15 0.56
C GLY A 329 6.67 -5.57 1.95
N VAL A 330 5.56 -6.31 2.01
CA VAL A 330 4.79 -6.59 3.24
C VAL A 330 5.65 -7.19 4.37
N PHE A 331 6.72 -7.91 4.04
CA PHE A 331 7.57 -8.60 5.03
C PHE A 331 9.02 -8.15 5.07
N ALA A 332 9.43 -7.20 4.23
CA ALA A 332 10.82 -6.72 4.09
C ALA A 332 11.89 -7.84 3.99
N GLY A 333 11.52 -9.07 3.63
CA GLY A 333 12.46 -10.21 3.60
C GLY A 333 12.79 -10.83 4.95
N LYS A 334 11.92 -10.69 5.97
CA LYS A 334 12.05 -11.34 7.28
C LYS A 334 12.28 -12.85 7.19
N ALA A 335 11.62 -13.52 6.23
CA ALA A 335 11.74 -14.96 6.02
C ALA A 335 13.15 -15.41 5.60
N ILE A 336 13.95 -14.52 4.99
CA ILE A 336 15.33 -14.78 4.56
C ILE A 336 16.37 -13.98 5.37
N GLY A 337 15.93 -13.26 6.40
CA GLY A 337 16.78 -12.61 7.40
C GLY A 337 17.48 -11.34 6.90
N ILE A 338 16.84 -10.57 6.01
CA ILE A 338 17.37 -9.31 5.45
C ILE A 338 16.53 -8.08 5.85
N ASP A 339 15.52 -8.27 6.71
CA ASP A 339 14.49 -7.28 7.08
C ASP A 339 15.05 -5.99 7.65
N GLU A 340 16.01 -6.10 8.56
CA GLU A 340 16.66 -4.94 9.18
C GLU A 340 17.38 -4.07 8.13
N THR A 341 18.14 -4.72 7.23
CA THR A 341 18.88 -4.01 6.17
C THR A 341 17.94 -3.35 5.17
N VAL A 342 16.86 -4.02 4.75
CA VAL A 342 15.89 -3.45 3.79
C VAL A 342 15.19 -2.24 4.37
N ARG A 343 14.75 -2.30 5.64
CA ARG A 343 14.13 -1.18 6.35
C ARG A 343 15.08 0.01 6.46
N GLY A 344 16.33 -0.23 6.86
CA GLY A 344 17.36 0.81 6.92
C GLY A 344 17.64 1.46 5.56
N LEU A 345 17.77 0.65 4.50
CA LEU A 345 17.97 1.18 3.14
C LEU A 345 16.79 2.00 2.62
N SER A 346 15.55 1.61 2.97
CA SER A 346 14.34 2.40 2.63
C SER A 346 14.33 3.75 3.35
N ALA A 347 14.62 3.76 4.67
CA ALA A 347 14.73 5.00 5.45
C ALA A 347 15.81 5.91 4.87
N PHE A 348 16.99 5.36 4.61
CA PHE A 348 18.13 6.06 4.01
C PHE A 348 17.75 6.68 2.67
N ALA A 349 17.12 5.89 1.79
CA ALA A 349 16.76 6.33 0.45
C ALA A 349 15.84 7.55 0.49
N ILE A 350 14.81 7.53 1.33
CA ILE A 350 13.87 8.64 1.43
C ILE A 350 14.54 9.87 2.03
N ARG A 351 15.29 9.71 3.12
CA ARG A 351 16.05 10.82 3.72
C ARG A 351 16.95 11.48 2.69
N LYS A 352 17.74 10.70 1.94
CA LYS A 352 18.63 11.22 0.90
C LYS A 352 17.88 11.96 -0.20
N VAL A 353 16.75 11.44 -0.64
CA VAL A 353 15.93 12.14 -1.63
C VAL A 353 15.37 13.46 -1.09
N LEU A 354 14.97 13.53 0.18
CA LEU A 354 14.52 14.77 0.79
C LEU A 354 15.66 15.78 0.96
N GLU A 355 16.88 15.34 1.28
CA GLU A 355 18.06 16.21 1.34
C GLU A 355 18.46 16.74 -0.04
N GLU A 356 18.53 15.87 -1.04
CA GLU A 356 19.06 16.18 -2.37
C GLU A 356 18.04 16.89 -3.27
N ASP A 357 16.80 16.40 -3.30
CA ASP A 357 15.75 16.89 -4.20
C ASP A 357 14.76 17.82 -3.46
N GLY A 358 14.80 17.90 -2.12
CA GLY A 358 13.80 18.59 -1.29
C GLY A 358 13.52 20.04 -1.71
N SER A 359 14.57 20.79 -2.05
CA SER A 359 14.48 22.19 -2.47
C SER A 359 13.88 22.38 -3.87
N THR A 360 13.74 21.30 -4.63
CA THR A 360 13.21 21.32 -6.00
C THR A 360 11.69 21.12 -6.04
N TYR A 361 11.10 20.55 -4.97
CA TYR A 361 9.66 20.37 -4.87
C TYR A 361 8.97 21.71 -4.63
N ARG A 362 7.92 21.99 -5.41
CA ARG A 362 7.23 23.29 -5.40
C ARG A 362 6.07 23.33 -4.43
N ASN A 363 5.40 22.19 -4.27
CA ASN A 363 4.15 22.05 -3.55
C ASN A 363 4.34 21.32 -2.22
N ILE A 364 5.24 20.34 -2.14
CA ILE A 364 5.45 19.56 -0.91
C ILE A 364 6.06 20.44 0.18
N ARG A 365 5.38 20.48 1.34
CA ARG A 365 5.74 21.30 2.50
C ARG A 365 6.11 20.48 3.72
N ALA A 366 5.69 19.21 3.77
CA ALA A 366 5.99 18.30 4.87
C ALA A 366 5.83 16.84 4.40
N VAL A 367 6.55 15.94 5.07
CA VAL A 367 6.35 14.49 4.97
C VAL A 367 6.02 13.93 6.35
N VAL A 368 5.02 13.05 6.41
CA VAL A 368 4.58 12.37 7.62
C VAL A 368 4.70 10.87 7.41
N PHE A 369 5.51 10.19 8.23
CA PHE A 369 5.63 8.75 8.25
C PHE A 369 4.70 8.15 9.31
N ALA A 370 3.64 7.50 8.86
CA ALA A 370 2.71 6.72 9.66
C ALA A 370 3.28 5.30 9.81
N LEU A 371 4.06 5.05 10.87
CA LEU A 371 4.79 3.80 11.07
C LEU A 371 4.28 3.10 12.34
N PRO A 372 3.18 2.33 12.24
CA PRO A 372 2.60 1.66 13.40
C PRO A 372 3.56 0.63 13.99
N ILE A 373 3.67 0.66 15.31
CA ILE A 373 4.59 -0.18 16.08
C ILE A 373 3.83 -1.40 16.62
N PHE A 374 4.01 -2.56 16.02
CA PHE A 374 3.42 -3.79 16.55
C PHE A 374 4.35 -4.40 17.61
N ASP A 375 3.79 -4.86 18.74
CA ASP A 375 4.51 -5.27 19.97
C ASP A 375 5.53 -6.43 19.81
N VAL A 376 5.79 -6.90 18.59
CA VAL A 376 6.38 -8.22 18.29
C VAL A 376 7.81 -8.22 17.74
N ASP A 377 8.43 -7.06 17.47
CA ASP A 377 9.78 -7.01 16.86
C ASP A 377 10.85 -6.48 17.82
N TYR A 378 11.10 -7.22 18.91
CA TYR A 378 12.27 -7.04 19.77
C TYR A 378 13.33 -8.11 19.48
N ARG A 379 14.56 -7.71 19.16
CA ARG A 379 15.75 -8.60 19.14
C ARG A 379 16.83 -8.02 20.04
N ASN A 380 17.45 -8.86 20.87
CA ASN A 380 18.50 -8.46 21.80
C ASN A 380 18.14 -7.26 22.70
N GLY A 381 16.87 -7.16 23.11
CA GLY A 381 16.37 -6.06 23.95
C GLY A 381 16.18 -4.73 23.21
N LYS A 382 16.43 -4.66 21.90
CA LYS A 382 16.16 -3.49 21.06
C LYS A 382 14.98 -3.74 20.14
N ARG A 383 14.19 -2.70 19.92
CA ARG A 383 13.14 -2.67 18.90
C ARG A 383 13.79 -2.68 17.51
N GLN A 384 13.32 -3.53 16.63
CA GLN A 384 13.81 -3.69 15.25
C GLN A 384 12.64 -3.64 14.26
N ASP A 385 11.81 -2.61 14.35
CA ASP A 385 10.70 -2.37 13.43
C ASP A 385 11.02 -1.22 12.47
N THR A 386 10.10 -0.99 11.52
CA THR A 386 10.23 0.08 10.54
C THR A 386 10.27 1.47 11.20
N TYR A 387 9.49 1.68 12.28
CA TYR A 387 9.51 2.93 13.02
C TYR A 387 10.92 3.24 13.54
N GLN A 388 11.55 2.28 14.22
CA GLN A 388 12.88 2.47 14.79
C GLN A 388 13.94 2.69 13.70
N ALA A 389 13.88 1.94 12.60
CA ALA A 389 14.81 2.13 11.48
C ALA A 389 14.76 3.54 10.89
N PHE A 390 13.56 4.12 10.78
CA PHE A 390 13.39 5.50 10.31
C PHE A 390 13.86 6.52 11.35
N VAL A 391 13.53 6.32 12.63
CA VAL A 391 14.01 7.22 13.70
C VAL A 391 15.54 7.23 13.77
N ASP A 392 16.17 6.05 13.76
CA ASP A 392 17.62 5.92 13.82
C ASP A 392 18.28 6.63 12.63
N GLU A 393 17.81 6.36 11.39
CA GLU A 393 18.38 6.98 10.20
C GLU A 393 18.28 8.51 10.21
N PHE A 394 17.12 9.07 10.57
CA PHE A 394 16.93 10.54 10.59
C PHE A 394 17.66 11.21 11.76
N ASN A 395 17.81 10.52 12.88
CA ASN A 395 18.50 11.04 14.07
C ASN A 395 20.03 10.94 13.93
N GLU A 396 20.57 9.78 13.53
CA GLU A 396 22.02 9.58 13.38
C GLU A 396 22.62 10.48 12.30
N SER A 397 21.86 10.77 11.24
CA SER A 397 22.28 11.69 10.18
C SER A 397 22.13 13.17 10.54
N ASN A 398 21.48 13.51 11.66
CA ASN A 398 21.02 14.86 11.99
C ASN A 398 20.31 15.51 10.79
N TYR A 399 19.18 14.95 10.35
CA TYR A 399 18.50 15.45 9.17
C TYR A 399 18.16 16.96 9.25
N GLU A 400 18.76 17.73 8.34
CA GLU A 400 18.59 19.19 8.17
C GLU A 400 17.99 19.53 6.79
N GLY A 401 17.31 18.58 6.14
CA GLY A 401 16.72 18.80 4.83
C GLY A 401 15.62 19.89 4.85
N PRO A 402 15.31 20.50 3.69
CA PRO A 402 14.42 21.67 3.61
C PRO A 402 12.94 21.34 3.83
N ILE A 403 12.56 20.06 3.83
CA ILE A 403 11.20 19.60 4.06
C ILE A 403 11.11 19.00 5.47
N PRO A 404 10.30 19.60 6.37
CA PRO A 404 10.03 19.03 7.68
C PRO A 404 9.47 17.61 7.60
N VAL A 405 9.90 16.76 8.54
CA VAL A 405 9.48 15.36 8.64
C VAL A 405 8.85 15.11 10.00
N LEU A 406 7.73 14.38 10.02
CA LEU A 406 7.11 13.82 11.22
C LEU A 406 7.14 12.29 11.12
N ILE A 407 7.61 11.60 12.15
CA ILE A 407 7.50 10.13 12.27
C ILE A 407 6.55 9.84 13.42
N ALA A 408 5.48 9.08 13.16
CA ALA A 408 4.42 8.86 14.13
C ALA A 408 3.96 7.39 14.16
N ASP A 409 3.79 6.86 15.36
CA ASP A 409 3.08 5.59 15.63
C ASP A 409 1.57 5.81 15.64
N GLN A 410 1.02 6.20 14.49
CA GLN A 410 -0.38 6.57 14.32
C GLN A 410 -0.96 5.96 13.04
N ASP A 411 -2.29 5.91 12.98
CA ASP A 411 -3.03 5.44 11.82
C ASP A 411 -2.87 6.43 10.65
N MET A 412 -2.43 5.91 9.50
CA MET A 412 -2.23 6.67 8.27
C MET A 412 -3.54 7.32 7.78
N HIS A 413 -4.68 6.62 7.89
CA HIS A 413 -5.99 7.13 7.50
C HIS A 413 -6.37 8.34 8.36
N ARG A 414 -6.20 8.20 9.68
CA ARG A 414 -6.49 9.26 10.65
C ARG A 414 -5.64 10.51 10.42
N LEU A 415 -4.33 10.31 10.21
CA LEU A 415 -3.40 11.39 9.89
C LEU A 415 -3.83 12.11 8.60
N THR A 416 -4.10 11.35 7.55
CA THR A 416 -4.47 11.89 6.23
C THR A 416 -5.75 12.71 6.31
N VAL A 417 -6.79 12.21 6.98
CA VAL A 417 -8.05 12.95 7.16
C VAL A 417 -7.84 14.22 7.99
N ALA A 418 -7.10 14.15 9.09
CA ALA A 418 -6.82 15.32 9.91
C ALA A 418 -6.07 16.41 9.12
N ILE A 419 -5.09 16.03 8.30
CA ILE A 419 -4.36 16.95 7.41
C ILE A 419 -5.31 17.59 6.39
N ALA A 420 -6.16 16.79 5.75
CA ALA A 420 -7.13 17.27 4.77
C ALA A 420 -8.15 18.24 5.38
N GLN A 421 -8.62 17.95 6.59
CA GLN A 421 -9.54 18.82 7.36
C GLN A 421 -8.89 20.14 7.77
N LYS A 422 -7.56 20.18 7.93
CA LYS A 422 -6.79 21.42 8.11
C LYS A 422 -6.59 22.21 6.80
N GLY A 423 -7.13 21.73 5.68
CA GLY A 423 -7.16 22.44 4.41
C GLY A 423 -5.98 22.16 3.49
N PHE A 424 -5.13 21.18 3.81
CA PHE A 424 -3.99 20.80 2.97
C PHE A 424 -4.40 19.76 1.93
N ASN A 425 -3.80 19.84 0.74
CA ASN A 425 -3.80 18.71 -0.18
C ASN A 425 -2.83 17.65 0.32
N VAL A 426 -3.29 16.42 0.47
CA VAL A 426 -2.56 15.36 1.14
C VAL A 426 -2.52 14.11 0.28
N SER A 427 -1.40 13.39 0.33
CA SER A 427 -1.32 12.05 -0.24
C SER A 427 -1.26 10.97 0.81
N GLU A 428 -1.76 9.80 0.45
CA GLU A 428 -1.67 8.57 1.22
C GLU A 428 -1.05 7.45 0.37
N LEU A 429 -0.19 6.63 0.97
CA LEU A 429 0.31 5.38 0.37
C LEU A 429 -0.59 4.19 0.75
N PRO A 430 -1.52 3.74 -0.11
CA PRO A 430 -2.24 2.51 0.14
C PRO A 430 -1.30 1.31 -0.08
N PRO A 431 -1.66 0.12 0.44
CA PRO A 431 -1.08 -1.12 -0.03
C PRO A 431 -1.21 -1.24 -1.55
N ALA A 432 -0.13 -1.63 -2.22
CA ALA A 432 -0.07 -1.73 -3.67
C ALA A 432 0.28 -3.16 -4.07
N ASP A 433 -0.58 -3.81 -4.86
CA ASP A 433 -0.27 -5.10 -5.48
C ASP A 433 0.79 -4.92 -6.59
N SER A 434 1.61 -5.95 -6.81
CA SER A 434 2.62 -6.03 -7.88
C SER A 434 2.03 -6.20 -9.27
N HIS A 435 0.74 -6.52 -9.39
CA HIS A 435 0.05 -6.69 -10.66
C HIS A 435 -0.40 -5.37 -11.32
N GLY A 436 -0.16 -4.21 -10.70
CA GLY A 436 -0.62 -2.95 -11.25
C GLY A 436 -2.14 -2.73 -11.20
N VAL A 437 -2.92 -3.73 -10.78
CA VAL A 437 -4.36 -3.60 -10.51
C VAL A 437 -4.53 -2.73 -9.27
N SER A 438 -5.32 -1.67 -9.40
CA SER A 438 -5.72 -0.75 -8.32
C SER A 438 -7.21 -0.52 -8.39
#